data_AF-A0A7W2TGY7-F1
#
_entry.id   AF-A0A7W2TGY7-F1
#
_cell.length_a   1.000
_cell.length_b   1.000
_cell.length_c   1.000
_cell.angle_alpha   90.00
_cell.angle_beta   90.00
_cell.angle_gamma   90.00
#
_symmetry.space_group_name_H-M   'P 1'
#
loop_
_entity.id
_entity.type
_entity.pdbx_description
1 polymer ?
#
loop_
_entity_poly.entity_id
_entity_poly.type
_entity_poly.pdbx_seq_one_letter_code
_entity_poly.pdbx_strand_id
1 'polypeptide(L)' 'MQIYQEKIVTLIYYSDDSLELLHKIESFLQSAEGRVVIPESFKKGKSIIAVCEGEINILNKIGDRIISAYDVA' A
#
# COMPACT_ATOMS: atom_id res chain seq x y z
N MET A 1 -18.24 18.32 12.31
CA MET A 1 -18.18 17.75 10.95
C MET A 1 -16.74 17.33 10.71
N GLN A 2 -16.46 16.04 10.56
CA GLN A 2 -15.09 15.56 10.35
C GLN A 2 -14.75 15.80 8.88
N ILE A 3 -13.71 16.60 8.62
CA ILE A 3 -13.27 16.92 7.25
C ILE A 3 -12.45 15.73 6.76
N TYR A 4 -12.83 15.19 5.59
CA TYR A 4 -12.07 14.16 4.90
C TYR A 4 -11.44 14.77 3.65
N GLN A 5 -10.18 14.44 3.40
CA GLN A 5 -9.48 14.79 2.18
C GLN A 5 -9.00 13.53 1.46
N GLU A 6 -9.08 13.51 0.14
CA GLU A 6 -8.45 12.44 -0.63
C GLU A 6 -6.93 12.57 -0.55
N LYS A 7 -6.26 11.43 -0.34
CA LYS A 7 -4.81 11.37 -0.23
C LYS A 7 -4.29 10.16 -0.99
N ILE A 8 -3.38 10.41 -1.93
CA ILE A 8 -2.59 9.36 -2.57
C ILE A 8 -1.63 8.81 -1.52
N VAL A 9 -1.65 7.49 -1.37
CA VAL A 9 -0.75 6.77 -0.47
C VAL A 9 -0.26 5.50 -1.13
N THR A 10 0.87 5.02 -0.65
CA THR A 10 1.38 3.69 -0.95
C THR A 10 1.11 2.78 0.23
N LEU A 11 0.28 1.75 0.01
CA LEU A 11 0.05 0.67 0.97
C LEU A 11 1.07 -0.43 0.74
N ILE A 12 1.74 -0.86 1.80
CA ILE A 12 2.64 -2.02 1.81
C ILE A 12 1.96 -3.13 2.59
N TYR A 13 1.82 -4.32 2.00
CA TYR A 13 1.03 -5.40 2.58
C TYR A 13 1.50 -6.80 2.14
N TYR A 14 1.20 -7.80 2.96
CA TYR A 14 1.16 -9.21 2.53
C TYR A 14 -0.25 -9.57 2.07
N SER A 15 -0.38 -10.47 1.11
CA SER A 15 -1.65 -11.03 0.65
C SER A 15 -1.67 -12.52 0.92
N ASP A 16 -2.82 -13.10 1.23
CA ASP A 16 -2.94 -14.55 1.46
C ASP A 16 -2.53 -15.37 0.21
N ASP A 17 -2.62 -14.76 -0.96
CA ASP A 17 -2.28 -15.36 -2.26
C ASP A 17 -0.80 -15.21 -2.66
N SER A 18 0.04 -14.54 -1.86
CA SER A 18 1.45 -14.30 -2.20
C SER A 18 2.37 -14.28 -0.98
N LEU A 19 3.57 -14.84 -1.13
CA LEU A 19 4.62 -14.77 -0.11
C LEU A 19 5.48 -13.49 -0.22
N GLU A 20 5.22 -12.67 -1.23
CA GLU A 20 5.95 -11.43 -1.47
C GLU A 20 5.38 -10.26 -0.66
N LEU A 21 6.24 -9.28 -0.36
CA LEU A 21 5.81 -8.00 0.18
C LEU A 21 5.31 -7.13 -0.99
N LEU A 22 4.00 -6.95 -1.06
CA LEU A 22 3.35 -6.20 -2.14
C LEU A 22 3.20 -4.72 -1.76
N HIS A 23 3.05 -3.89 -2.78
CA HIS A 23 2.65 -2.50 -2.59
C HIS A 23 1.58 -2.08 -3.59
N LYS A 24 0.76 -1.09 -3.20
CA LYS A 24 -0.23 -0.48 -4.08
C LYS A 24 -0.31 1.02 -3.82
N ILE A 25 -0.27 1.81 -4.90
CA ILE A 25 -0.51 3.24 -4.89
C ILE A 25 -2.00 3.46 -5.17
N GLU A 26 -2.70 4.13 -4.27
CA GLU A 26 -4.14 4.38 -4.40
C GLU A 26 -4.56 5.60 -3.57
N SER A 27 -5.65 6.27 -3.98
CA SER A 27 -6.23 7.38 -3.24
C SER A 27 -7.24 6.86 -2.21
N PHE A 28 -7.12 7.32 -0.97
CA PHE A 28 -8.06 7.02 0.11
C PHE A 28 -8.45 8.29 0.86
N LEU A 29 -9.58 8.23 1.58
CA LEU A 29 -9.98 9.32 2.47
C LEU A 29 -9.05 9.37 3.69
N GLN A 30 -8.56 10.56 4.02
CA GLN A 30 -7.81 10.84 5.24
C GLN A 30 -8.70 11.63 6.19
N SER A 31 -8.81 11.14 7.43
CA SER A 31 -9.48 11.86 8.51
C SER A 31 -8.70 13.13 8.90
N ALA A 32 -9.37 14.07 9.56
CA ALA A 32 -8.76 15.29 10.07
C ALA A 32 -7.56 15.07 11.02
N GLU A 33 -7.46 13.88 11.63
CA GLU A 33 -6.36 13.47 12.51
C GLU A 33 -5.14 12.90 11.74
N GLY A 34 -5.21 12.91 10.40
CA GLY A 34 -4.15 12.40 9.52
C GLY A 34 -4.22 10.89 9.25
N ARG A 35 -5.18 10.17 9.83
CA ARG A 35 -5.33 8.73 9.61
C ARG A 35 -6.06 8.45 8.30
N VAL A 36 -5.43 7.68 7.43
CA VAL A 36 -6.00 7.18 6.18
C VAL A 36 -7.00 6.05 6.46
N VAL A 37 -8.17 6.13 5.84
CA VAL A 37 -9.28 5.19 5.99
C VAL A 37 -9.24 4.20 4.83
N ILE A 38 -8.70 3.01 5.11
CA ILE A 38 -8.62 1.91 4.14
C ILE A 38 -9.90 1.06 4.25
N PRO A 39 -10.66 0.86 3.15
CA PRO A 39 -11.87 0.04 3.15
C PRO A 39 -11.60 -1.40 3.62
N GLU A 40 -12.55 -1.99 4.37
CA GLU A 40 -12.49 -3.40 4.77
C GLU A 40 -12.36 -4.35 3.57
N SER A 41 -13.02 -4.01 2.45
CA SER A 41 -12.91 -4.76 1.19
C SER A 41 -11.47 -4.82 0.66
N PHE A 42 -10.69 -3.75 0.84
CA PHE A 42 -9.27 -3.75 0.49
C PHE A 42 -8.48 -4.64 1.45
N LYS A 43 -8.71 -4.50 2.76
CA LYS A 43 -7.97 -5.22 3.82
C LYS A 43 -8.25 -6.72 3.86
N LYS A 44 -9.37 -7.19 3.31
CA LYS A 44 -9.71 -8.61 3.30
C LYS A 44 -8.61 -9.41 2.58
N GLY A 45 -8.09 -10.44 3.26
CA GLY A 45 -6.98 -11.27 2.79
C GLY A 45 -5.65 -10.54 2.67
N LYS A 46 -5.51 -9.36 3.29
CA LYS A 46 -4.29 -8.56 3.28
C LYS A 46 -3.90 -8.12 4.68
N SER A 47 -2.64 -8.32 5.03
CA SER A 47 -2.04 -7.76 6.24
C SER A 47 -1.31 -6.46 5.88
N ILE A 48 -1.91 -5.31 6.22
CA ILE A 48 -1.31 -3.99 5.97
C ILE A 48 -0.14 -3.78 6.93
N ILE A 49 1.05 -3.59 6.38
CA ILE A 49 2.30 -3.40 7.13
C ILE A 49 2.62 -1.92 7.31
N ALA A 50 2.45 -1.13 6.26
CA ALA A 50 2.70 0.30 6.30
C ALA A 50 1.80 1.08 5.34
N VAL A 51 1.58 2.35 5.67
CA VAL A 51 0.89 3.33 4.84
C VAL A 51 1.83 4.52 4.72
N CYS A 52 2.28 4.80 3.50
CA CYS A 52 3.20 5.89 3.22
C CYS A 52 2.47 6.98 2.41
N GLU A 53 2.74 8.24 2.74
CA GLU A 53 2.17 9.36 1.99
C GLU A 53 2.77 9.44 0.58
N GLY A 54 1.91 9.60 -0.43
CA GLY A 54 2.30 9.74 -1.82
C GLY A 54 2.72 8.43 -2.49
N GLU A 55 3.33 8.60 -3.66
CA GLU A 55 3.95 7.52 -4.44
C GLU A 55 5.38 7.32 -3.94
N ILE A 56 5.70 6.12 -3.45
CA ILE A 56 7.06 5.81 -3.02
C ILE A 56 7.66 4.71 -3.89
N ASN A 57 8.93 4.87 -4.20
CA ASN A 57 9.72 3.82 -4.81
C ASN A 57 10.28 2.91 -3.71
N ILE A 58 9.89 1.64 -3.73
CA ILE A 58 10.36 0.65 -2.76
C ILE A 58 11.57 -0.09 -3.34
N LEU A 59 12.70 0.01 -2.64
CA LEU A 59 13.92 -0.74 -2.94
C LEU A 59 13.99 -1.99 -2.05
N ASN A 60 14.42 -3.14 -2.56
CA ASN A 60 14.55 -4.34 -1.73
C ASN A 60 15.73 -4.21 -0.73
N LYS A 61 15.77 -5.06 0.31
CA LYS A 61 16.86 -5.09 1.31
C LYS A 61 18.25 -5.49 0.77
N ILE A 62 18.35 -5.92 -0.49
CA ILE A 62 19.59 -6.27 -1.19
C ILE A 62 20.09 -5.09 -2.06
N GLY A 63 19.29 -4.04 -2.26
CA GLY A 63 19.60 -2.95 -3.19
C GLY A 63 19.27 -3.29 -4.66
N ASP A 64 18.63 -4.44 -4.91
CA ASP A 64 18.22 -4.86 -6.24
C ASP A 64 16.70 -4.72 -6.44
N ARG A 65 16.28 -4.60 -7.69
CA ARG A 65 14.86 -4.33 -8.00
C ARG A 65 14.00 -5.53 -7.57
N ILE A 66 12.87 -5.28 -6.91
CA ILE A 66 11.82 -6.30 -6.78
C ILE A 66 11.23 -6.46 -8.19
N ILE A 67 11.79 -7.38 -8.96
CA ILE A 67 11.22 -7.79 -10.24
C ILE A 67 10.10 -8.75 -9.86
N SER A 68 8.85 -8.39 -10.20
CA SER A 68 7.77 -9.35 -10.10
C SER A 68 8.16 -10.54 -10.98
N ALA A 69 7.98 -11.78 -10.51
CA ALA A 69 8.35 -12.98 -11.26
C ALA A 69 7.60 -13.13 -12.62
N TYR A 70 6.77 -12.14 -12.99
CA TYR A 70 6.00 -12.09 -14.23
C TYR A 70 6.64 -11.22 -15.33
N ASP A 71 7.75 -10.51 -15.06
CA ASP A 71 8.38 -9.60 -16.04
C ASP A 71 9.55 -10.20 -16.83
N VAL A 72 9.64 -11.53 -16.93
CA VAL A 72 10.59 -12.24 -17.81
C VAL A 72 9.83 -13.15 -18.78
N ALA A 73 9.34 -12.57 -19.86
CA ALA A 73 8.91 -13.26 -21.07
C ALA A 73 9.80 -12.87 -22.26
#